data_AF-A0A960ME90-F1
#
_entry.id   AF-A0A960ME90-F1
#
_cell.length_a   1.000
_cell.length_b   1.000
_cell.length_c   1.000
_cell.angle_alpha   90.00
_cell.angle_beta   90.00
_cell.angle_gamma   90.00
#
_symmetry.space_group_name_H-M   'P 1'
#
loop_
_entity.id
_entity.type
_entity.pdbx_description
1 polymer ?
#
loop_
_entity_poly.entity_id
_entity_poly.type
_entity_poly.pdbx_seq_one_letter_code
_entity_poly.pdbx_strand_id
1 'polypeptide(L)'
;MMASLNLRSGLGFLVAVITLSAGSGSVSLAQDKEGKEIPADWITVQSGSLPIVLGASHGGQLKPEELPNRKEGVLLRDAETDDMALRLSAELERRYGAKPFLVVCRVHRSKVDCNREIAEAAQGNPAAEALWRAFHRSISEACEVVREKWGTGVYFDLHGQNHPLARIELGYRLKAGDLAKSDEELDVAVSLREASSFRHLAERSELSFSAL
;
A
#
# COMPACT_ATOMS: atom_id res chain seq x y z
N MET A 1 16.57 39.03 -52.86
CA MET A 1 17.66 38.13 -53.28
C MET A 1 17.20 36.72 -52.96
N MET A 2 16.95 35.91 -53.98
CA MET A 2 16.47 34.53 -53.83
C MET A 2 17.55 33.63 -53.25
N ALA A 3 17.16 32.72 -52.36
CA ALA A 3 17.76 31.40 -52.27
C ALA A 3 16.64 30.41 -51.89
N SER A 4 16.26 29.58 -52.85
CA SER A 4 15.41 28.42 -52.65
C SER A 4 16.31 27.22 -52.36
N LEU A 5 16.01 26.43 -51.32
CA LEU A 5 16.42 25.03 -51.25
C LEU A 5 15.22 24.19 -50.85
N ASN A 6 14.78 23.30 -51.74
CA ASN A 6 13.79 22.27 -51.48
C ASN A 6 14.48 21.06 -50.84
N LEU A 7 14.00 20.60 -49.68
CA LEU A 7 14.14 19.20 -49.28
C LEU A 7 12.78 18.58 -48.96
N ARG A 8 12.70 17.30 -49.33
CA ARG A 8 11.54 16.47 -49.55
C ARG A 8 10.94 15.93 -48.24
N SER A 9 9.64 15.66 -48.31
CA SER A 9 8.89 14.56 -47.68
C SER A 9 9.47 13.91 -46.41
N GLY A 10 8.76 14.06 -45.31
CA GLY A 10 8.93 13.20 -44.13
C GLY A 10 7.98 13.66 -43.04
N LEU A 11 7.08 12.77 -42.64
CA LEU A 11 6.16 12.92 -41.53
C LEU A 11 6.92 13.45 -40.29
N GLY A 12 6.62 14.67 -39.85
CA GLY A 12 7.23 15.26 -38.66
C GLY A 12 6.80 14.49 -37.42
N PHE A 13 7.67 13.62 -36.93
CA PHE A 13 7.60 13.15 -35.55
C PHE A 13 7.98 14.33 -34.66
N LEU A 14 7.01 14.89 -33.95
CA LEU A 14 7.28 15.78 -32.83
C LEU A 14 7.88 14.90 -31.72
N VAL A 15 9.21 14.82 -31.66
CA VAL A 15 9.89 14.38 -30.44
C VAL A 15 9.78 15.53 -29.45
N ALA A 16 8.66 15.59 -28.73
CA ALA A 16 8.62 16.33 -27.49
C ALA A 16 9.51 15.57 -26.50
N VAL A 17 10.78 15.97 -26.41
CA VAL A 17 11.59 15.69 -25.23
C VAL A 17 10.97 16.51 -24.11
N ILE A 18 9.90 15.98 -23.50
CA ILE A 18 9.48 16.42 -22.19
C ILE A 18 10.57 15.91 -21.27
N THR A 19 11.55 16.78 -21.02
CA THR A 19 12.35 16.69 -19.80
C THR A 19 11.35 16.80 -18.67
N LEU A 20 10.86 15.65 -18.19
CA LEU A 20 10.29 15.57 -16.86
C LEU A 20 11.47 15.87 -15.94
N SER A 21 11.64 17.15 -15.60
CA SER A 21 12.40 17.53 -14.44
C SER A 21 11.91 16.63 -13.32
N ALA A 22 12.81 15.81 -12.76
CA ALA A 22 12.58 15.21 -11.47
C ALA A 22 12.36 16.36 -10.50
N GLY A 23 11.10 16.79 -10.39
CA GLY A 23 10.67 17.66 -9.33
C GLY A 23 11.00 16.89 -8.07
N SER A 24 11.95 17.42 -7.32
CA SER A 24 12.04 17.24 -5.88
C SER A 24 10.72 17.74 -5.29
N GLY A 25 9.67 16.95 -5.48
CA GLY A 25 8.37 17.17 -4.88
C GLY A 25 8.57 16.94 -3.40
N SER A 26 8.61 18.03 -2.66
CA SER A 26 8.39 18.02 -1.23
C SER A 26 7.23 17.08 -0.92
N VAL A 27 7.48 16.11 -0.04
CA VAL A 27 6.45 15.26 0.56
C VAL A 27 5.35 16.19 1.06
N SER A 28 4.19 16.18 0.40
CA SER A 28 3.01 16.79 1.01
C SER A 28 2.78 15.99 2.27
N LEU A 29 2.89 16.63 3.44
CA LEU A 29 2.49 16.03 4.70
C LEU A 29 1.10 15.44 4.51
N ALA A 30 0.86 14.24 5.03
CA ALA A 30 -0.45 13.63 4.96
C ALA A 30 -1.43 14.49 5.78
N GLN A 31 -2.20 15.33 5.08
CA GLN A 31 -3.19 16.23 5.67
C GLN A 31 -4.53 15.48 5.83
N ASP A 32 -5.21 15.67 6.96
CA ASP A 32 -6.60 15.23 7.10
C ASP A 32 -7.57 16.14 6.29
N LYS A 33 -8.88 15.84 6.29
CA LYS A 33 -9.84 16.62 5.48
C LYS A 33 -10.07 18.02 6.06
N GLU A 34 -9.66 18.24 7.30
CA GLU A 34 -9.79 19.47 8.06
C GLU A 34 -8.50 20.33 8.06
N GLY A 35 -7.43 19.87 7.40
CA GLY A 35 -6.15 20.58 7.31
C GLY A 35 -5.28 20.48 8.57
N LYS A 36 -5.55 19.53 9.47
CA LYS A 36 -4.71 19.26 10.63
C LYS A 36 -3.47 18.51 10.19
N GLU A 37 -2.31 19.08 10.48
CA GLU A 37 -1.03 18.44 10.20
C GLU A 37 -0.81 17.27 11.17
N ILE A 38 -0.59 16.09 10.61
CA ILE A 38 -0.02 14.97 11.35
C ILE A 38 1.48 15.21 11.48
N PRO A 39 2.08 15.01 12.66
CA PRO A 39 3.52 15.09 12.80
C PRO A 39 4.22 14.20 11.77
N ALA A 40 5.20 14.76 11.07
CA ALA A 40 5.84 14.12 9.90
C ALA A 40 6.52 12.78 10.24
N ASP A 41 6.89 12.57 11.50
CA ASP A 41 7.51 11.35 11.98
C ASP A 41 6.51 10.23 12.32
N TRP A 42 5.20 10.52 12.41
CA TRP A 42 4.16 9.54 12.75
C TRP A 42 3.81 8.60 11.58
N ILE A 43 4.07 9.02 10.35
CA ILE A 43 3.81 8.25 9.14
C ILE A 43 4.95 8.43 8.15
N THR A 44 5.40 7.33 7.55
CA THR A 44 6.31 7.37 6.41
C THR A 44 5.52 7.14 5.13
N VAL A 45 5.57 8.10 4.21
CA VAL A 45 4.97 8.01 2.89
C VAL A 45 6.06 8.17 1.84
N GLN A 46 6.16 7.21 0.92
CA GLN A 46 7.07 7.23 -0.21
C GLN A 46 6.27 7.10 -1.51
N SER A 47 6.49 8.03 -2.44
CA SER A 47 6.01 7.89 -3.81
C SER A 47 6.79 6.81 -4.56
N GLY A 48 6.09 6.06 -5.41
CA GLY A 48 6.65 5.00 -6.22
C GLY A 48 6.42 5.17 -7.72
N SER A 49 7.06 4.31 -8.49
CA SER A 49 6.89 4.15 -9.94
C SER A 49 6.71 2.70 -10.37
N LEU A 50 6.57 1.77 -9.43
CA LEU A 50 6.08 0.41 -9.69
C LEU A 50 4.57 0.30 -9.44
N PRO A 51 3.85 -0.63 -10.11
CA PRO A 51 2.45 -0.95 -9.81
C PRO A 51 2.31 -1.79 -8.52
N ILE A 52 3.05 -1.40 -7.48
CA ILE A 52 3.13 -2.09 -6.19
C ILE A 52 2.98 -1.03 -5.09
N VAL A 53 2.06 -1.27 -4.17
CA VAL A 53 1.86 -0.49 -2.95
C VAL A 53 2.16 -1.37 -1.74
N LEU A 54 3.04 -0.90 -0.85
CA LEU A 54 3.37 -1.57 0.40
C LEU A 54 2.76 -0.79 1.57
N GLY A 55 2.01 -1.48 2.42
CA GLY A 55 1.47 -0.96 3.68
C GLY A 55 2.07 -1.69 4.88
N ALA A 56 2.39 -0.98 5.95
CA ALA A 56 2.70 -1.58 7.24
C ALA A 56 2.10 -0.75 8.37
N SER A 57 1.10 -1.31 9.05
CA SER A 57 0.28 -0.59 10.03
C SER A 57 0.75 -0.76 11.48
N HIS A 58 1.55 -1.79 11.78
CA HIS A 58 1.81 -2.23 13.17
C HIS A 58 3.27 -2.31 13.59
N GLY A 59 4.23 -1.95 12.75
CA GLY A 59 5.67 -2.03 13.10
C GLY A 59 6.17 -0.87 13.97
N GLY A 60 5.44 0.25 13.95
CA GLY A 60 5.79 1.50 14.62
C GLY A 60 6.16 1.36 16.09
N GLN A 61 7.10 2.21 16.52
CA GLN A 61 7.62 2.24 17.90
C GLN A 61 7.34 3.57 18.60
N LEU A 62 6.96 4.62 17.86
CA LEU A 62 6.70 5.93 18.44
C LEU A 62 5.53 5.85 19.41
N LYS A 63 5.74 6.38 20.62
CA LYS A 63 4.70 6.50 21.65
C LYS A 63 4.60 7.96 22.08
N PRO A 64 4.02 8.85 21.24
CA PRO A 64 3.83 10.24 21.59
C PRO A 64 3.12 10.37 22.94
N GLU A 65 3.58 11.29 23.78
CA GLU A 65 3.06 11.48 25.14
C GLU A 65 1.62 12.03 25.10
N GLU A 66 1.35 12.90 24.13
CA GLU A 66 0.06 13.51 23.84
C GLU A 66 -1.00 12.52 23.36
N LEU A 67 -0.58 11.33 22.89
CA LEU A 67 -1.47 10.30 22.41
C LEU A 67 -1.66 9.24 23.51
N PRO A 68 -2.84 9.14 24.15
CA PRO A 68 -3.07 8.11 25.16
C PRO A 68 -3.02 6.71 24.54
N ASN A 69 -2.75 5.69 25.37
CA ASN A 69 -2.91 4.31 24.91
C ASN A 69 -4.40 3.99 24.72
N ARG A 70 -4.69 3.21 23.69
CA ARG A 70 -5.94 2.46 23.53
C ARG A 70 -6.17 1.55 24.73
N LYS A 71 -7.43 1.39 25.11
CA LYS A 71 -7.86 0.62 26.30
C LYS A 71 -8.28 -0.81 25.95
N GLU A 72 -8.68 -1.04 24.71
CA GLU A 72 -9.18 -2.31 24.20
C GLU A 72 -8.56 -2.67 22.84
N GLY A 73 -8.75 -3.93 22.44
CA GLY A 73 -8.15 -4.52 21.24
C GLY A 73 -6.73 -5.05 21.48
N VAL A 74 -6.08 -5.53 20.42
CA VAL A 74 -4.68 -6.01 20.48
C VAL A 74 -3.74 -4.82 20.54
N LEU A 75 -2.93 -4.73 21.60
CA LEU A 75 -2.01 -3.61 21.82
C LEU A 75 -0.56 -3.90 21.40
N LEU A 76 -0.24 -5.18 21.19
CA LEU A 76 1.11 -5.62 20.80
C LEU A 76 1.38 -5.26 19.34
N ARG A 77 2.59 -4.74 19.11
CA ARG A 77 3.07 -4.41 17.76
C ARG A 77 3.43 -5.68 16.99
N ASP A 78 3.39 -5.55 15.67
CA ASP A 78 3.92 -6.58 14.77
C ASP A 78 5.40 -6.26 14.56
N ALA A 79 6.25 -6.79 15.45
CA ALA A 79 7.65 -6.40 15.51
C ALA A 79 8.35 -6.54 14.15
N GLU A 80 9.18 -5.55 13.82
CA GLU A 80 10.01 -5.49 12.61
C GLU A 80 9.25 -5.37 11.27
N THR A 81 7.92 -5.25 11.27
CA THR A 81 7.17 -5.06 10.00
C THR A 81 7.45 -3.72 9.33
N ASP A 82 7.80 -2.69 10.10
CA ASP A 82 8.23 -1.38 9.60
C ASP A 82 9.60 -1.47 8.90
N ASP A 83 10.58 -2.11 9.53
CA ASP A 83 11.89 -2.36 8.92
C ASP A 83 11.78 -3.27 7.69
N MET A 84 10.96 -4.33 7.78
CA MET A 84 10.68 -5.23 6.65
C MET A 84 10.10 -4.48 5.44
N ALA A 85 9.16 -3.56 5.67
CA ALA A 85 8.55 -2.77 4.59
C ALA A 85 9.58 -1.88 3.88
N LEU A 86 10.48 -1.23 4.65
CA LEU A 86 11.58 -0.43 4.11
C LEU A 86 12.58 -1.28 3.32
N ARG A 87 12.96 -2.45 3.86
CA ARG A 87 13.86 -3.40 3.20
C ARG A 87 13.27 -3.96 1.91
N LEU A 88 11.98 -4.32 1.92
CA LEU A 88 11.29 -4.80 0.73
C LEU A 88 11.23 -3.71 -0.34
N SER A 89 10.94 -2.46 0.05
CA SER A 89 10.99 -1.33 -0.87
C SER A 89 12.38 -1.16 -1.51
N ALA A 90 13.44 -1.21 -0.70
CA ALA A 90 14.81 -1.09 -1.18
C ALA A 90 15.21 -2.26 -2.11
N GLU A 91 14.77 -3.47 -1.79
CA GLU A 91 15.04 -4.64 -2.62
C GLU A 91 14.27 -4.61 -3.96
N LEU A 92 13.03 -4.12 -3.96
CA LEU A 92 12.26 -3.89 -5.20
C LEU A 92 12.94 -2.85 -6.08
N GLU A 93 13.44 -1.75 -5.50
CA GLU A 93 14.23 -0.75 -6.22
C GLU A 93 15.50 -1.35 -6.80
N ARG A 94 16.25 -2.11 -5.99
CA ARG A 94 17.49 -2.77 -6.42
C ARG A 94 17.26 -3.75 -7.57
N ARG A 95 16.14 -4.49 -7.55
CA ARG A 95 15.81 -5.49 -8.58
C ARG A 95 15.25 -4.89 -9.86
N TYR A 96 14.41 -3.88 -9.75
CA TYR A 96 13.61 -3.38 -10.88
C TYR A 96 13.99 -1.96 -11.32
N GLY A 97 14.93 -1.30 -10.63
CA GLY A 97 15.36 0.06 -10.94
C GLY A 97 14.30 1.14 -10.62
N ALA A 98 13.25 0.79 -9.88
CA ALA A 98 12.11 1.64 -9.58
C ALA A 98 11.54 1.29 -8.21
N LYS A 99 11.01 2.29 -7.50
CA LYS A 99 10.47 2.12 -6.14
C LYS A 99 8.99 1.73 -6.16
N PRO A 100 8.50 0.89 -5.22
CA PRO A 100 7.09 0.80 -4.93
C PRO A 100 6.60 2.05 -4.19
N PHE A 101 5.29 2.25 -4.16
CA PHE A 101 4.68 3.14 -3.17
C PHE A 101 4.78 2.47 -1.79
N LEU A 102 5.03 3.25 -0.75
CA LEU A 102 5.18 2.74 0.62
C LEU A 102 4.46 3.65 1.61
N VAL A 103 3.67 3.06 2.49
CA VAL A 103 2.99 3.74 3.60
C VAL A 103 3.21 2.95 4.89
N VAL A 104 3.90 3.55 5.86
CA VAL A 104 4.20 2.91 7.16
C VAL A 104 3.69 3.77 8.30
N CYS A 105 2.86 3.20 9.17
CA CYS A 105 2.52 3.82 10.45
C CYS A 105 3.71 3.67 11.41
N ARG A 106 4.27 4.80 11.86
CA ARG A 106 5.43 4.83 12.76
C ARG A 106 5.02 4.88 14.23
N VAL A 107 3.76 5.22 14.49
CA VAL A 107 3.15 5.20 15.83
C VAL A 107 2.83 3.77 16.25
N HIS A 108 3.12 3.46 17.51
CA HIS A 108 2.93 2.15 18.10
C HIS A 108 1.45 1.75 18.13
N ARG A 109 1.15 0.48 17.83
CA ARG A 109 -0.22 -0.08 17.77
C ARG A 109 -1.06 0.17 19.03
N SER A 110 -0.41 0.25 20.19
CA SER A 110 -1.08 0.59 21.46
C SER A 110 -1.67 2.00 21.49
N LYS A 111 -1.29 2.90 20.58
CA LYS A 111 -1.75 4.29 20.51
C LYS A 111 -2.82 4.46 19.43
N VAL A 112 -2.62 3.83 18.27
CA VAL A 112 -3.59 3.75 17.17
C VAL A 112 -3.41 2.41 16.45
N ASP A 113 -4.51 1.77 16.06
CA ASP A 113 -4.46 0.55 15.23
C ASP A 113 -4.97 0.84 13.83
N CYS A 114 -4.04 1.14 12.91
CA CYS A 114 -4.38 1.46 11.52
C CYS A 114 -4.87 0.25 10.70
N ASN A 115 -5.06 -0.93 11.30
CA ASN A 115 -5.72 -2.07 10.68
C ASN A 115 -7.02 -2.47 11.42
N ARG A 116 -7.70 -1.47 11.99
CA ARG A 116 -9.05 -1.57 12.55
C ARG A 116 -9.95 -0.47 12.03
N GLU A 117 -11.26 -0.70 12.17
CA GLU A 117 -12.27 0.32 11.96
C GLU A 117 -12.00 1.52 12.89
N ILE A 118 -12.26 2.74 12.44
CA ILE A 118 -11.78 3.96 13.10
C ILE A 118 -12.21 4.06 14.57
N ALA A 119 -13.41 3.58 14.92
CA ALA A 119 -13.90 3.61 16.30
C ALA A 119 -13.02 2.76 17.23
N GLU A 120 -12.65 1.54 16.81
CA GLU A 120 -11.74 0.67 17.56
C GLU A 120 -10.27 1.16 17.48
N ALA A 121 -9.89 1.68 16.31
CA ALA A 121 -8.54 2.11 16.00
C ALA A 121 -8.12 3.34 16.80
N ALA A 122 -9.02 4.31 16.97
CA ALA A 122 -8.71 5.61 17.57
C ALA A 122 -9.43 5.85 18.90
N GLN A 123 -10.48 5.10 19.21
CA GLN A 123 -11.25 5.17 20.48
C GLN A 123 -11.68 6.60 20.83
N GLY A 124 -12.08 7.35 19.80
CA GLY A 124 -12.55 8.74 19.90
C GLY A 124 -11.45 9.77 20.15
N ASN A 125 -10.16 9.40 20.08
CA ASN A 125 -9.07 10.37 20.18
C ASN A 125 -8.87 11.10 18.85
N PRO A 126 -9.03 12.44 18.78
CA PRO A 126 -8.96 13.17 17.52
C PRO A 126 -7.59 13.10 16.81
N ALA A 127 -6.48 12.98 17.54
CA ALA A 127 -5.15 12.85 16.94
C ALA A 127 -4.92 11.44 16.36
N ALA A 128 -5.42 10.40 17.04
CA ALA A 128 -5.41 9.04 16.50
C ALA A 128 -6.31 8.92 15.25
N GLU A 129 -7.49 9.52 15.26
CA GLU A 129 -8.38 9.55 14.09
C GLU A 129 -7.73 10.25 12.90
N ALA A 130 -7.07 11.39 13.13
CA ALA A 130 -6.39 12.13 12.08
C ALA A 130 -5.24 11.29 11.49
N LEU A 131 -4.43 10.62 12.31
CA LEU A 131 -3.37 9.71 11.85
C LEU A 131 -3.95 8.51 11.07
N TRP A 132 -5.03 7.90 11.56
CA TRP A 132 -5.72 6.82 10.88
C TRP A 132 -6.18 7.27 9.48
N ARG A 133 -6.82 8.44 9.38
CA ARG A 133 -7.28 9.01 8.10
C ARG A 133 -6.12 9.30 7.16
N ALA A 134 -5.03 9.86 7.66
CA ALA A 134 -3.81 10.14 6.90
C ALA A 134 -3.19 8.86 6.33
N PHE A 135 -3.12 7.79 7.14
CA PHE A 135 -2.62 6.48 6.73
C PHE A 135 -3.47 5.88 5.60
N HIS A 136 -4.78 5.78 5.79
CA HIS A 136 -5.67 5.20 4.77
C HIS A 136 -5.79 6.06 3.50
N ARG A 137 -5.75 7.39 3.63
CA ARG A 137 -5.71 8.29 2.48
C ARG A 137 -4.45 8.07 1.65
N SER A 138 -3.28 8.01 2.28
CA SER A 138 -2.00 7.80 1.58
C SER A 138 -2.00 6.49 0.79
N ILE A 139 -2.58 5.42 1.35
CA ILE A 139 -2.76 4.14 0.63
C ILE A 139 -3.72 4.29 -0.54
N SER A 140 -4.85 4.98 -0.33
CA SER A 140 -5.87 5.18 -1.37
C SER A 140 -5.31 5.96 -2.56
N GLU A 141 -4.60 7.06 -2.29
CA GLU A 141 -3.95 7.89 -3.31
C GLU A 141 -2.88 7.10 -4.07
N ALA A 142 -2.06 6.29 -3.39
CA ALA A 142 -1.10 5.42 -4.05
C ALA A 142 -1.79 4.39 -4.98
N CYS A 143 -2.87 3.76 -4.51
CA CYS A 143 -3.67 2.83 -5.31
C CYS A 143 -4.34 3.52 -6.51
N GLU A 144 -4.80 4.77 -6.35
CA GLU A 144 -5.38 5.57 -7.43
C GLU A 144 -4.34 5.87 -8.51
N VAL A 145 -3.15 6.34 -8.12
CA VAL A 145 -2.04 6.55 -9.06
C VAL A 145 -1.68 5.25 -9.79
N VAL A 146 -1.67 4.12 -9.07
CA VAL A 146 -1.40 2.81 -9.68
C VAL A 146 -2.47 2.44 -10.72
N ARG A 147 -3.74 2.63 -10.39
CA ARG A 147 -4.86 2.34 -11.28
C ARG A 147 -4.85 3.26 -12.52
N GLU A 148 -4.54 4.54 -12.36
CA GLU A 148 -4.49 5.49 -13.47
C GLU A 148 -3.37 5.20 -14.45
N LYS A 149 -2.18 4.83 -13.97
CA LYS A 149 -0.99 4.62 -14.81
C LYS A 149 -0.90 3.21 -15.40
N TRP A 150 -1.29 2.19 -14.65
CA TRP A 150 -1.10 0.78 -15.06
C TRP A 150 -2.41 0.01 -15.21
N GLY A 151 -3.56 0.59 -14.83
CA GLY A 151 -4.86 -0.08 -14.83
C GLY A 151 -5.04 -1.09 -13.69
N THR A 152 -3.98 -1.79 -13.28
CA THR A 152 -3.98 -2.75 -12.18
C THR A 152 -2.62 -2.77 -11.49
N GLY A 153 -2.61 -3.11 -10.20
CA GLY A 153 -1.40 -3.37 -9.44
C GLY A 153 -1.70 -4.21 -8.20
N VAL A 154 -0.69 -4.37 -7.35
CA VAL A 154 -0.77 -5.20 -6.15
C VAL A 154 -0.54 -4.35 -4.91
N TYR A 155 -1.40 -4.51 -3.91
CA TYR A 155 -1.22 -3.97 -2.57
C TYR A 155 -0.82 -5.10 -1.61
N PHE A 156 0.28 -4.92 -0.89
CA PHE A 156 0.72 -5.80 0.18
C PHE A 156 0.55 -5.12 1.53
N ASP A 157 -0.30 -5.69 2.39
CA ASP A 157 -0.44 -5.30 3.80
C ASP A 157 0.46 -6.18 4.66
N LEU A 158 1.56 -5.62 5.14
CA LEU A 158 2.62 -6.35 5.83
C LEU A 158 2.32 -6.46 7.33
N HIS A 159 2.17 -7.70 7.77
CA HIS A 159 1.90 -8.06 9.16
C HIS A 159 2.92 -9.05 9.70
N GLY A 160 3.08 -9.00 11.02
CA GLY A 160 3.92 -9.91 11.79
C GLY A 160 3.05 -10.95 12.47
N GLN A 161 3.60 -12.14 12.67
CA GLN A 161 2.94 -13.21 13.38
C GLN A 161 3.88 -13.83 14.42
N ASN A 162 3.31 -14.33 15.51
CA ASN A 162 4.05 -15.00 16.56
C ASN A 162 3.82 -16.51 16.49
N HIS A 163 4.30 -17.14 15.42
CA HIS A 163 4.28 -18.59 15.25
C HIS A 163 5.68 -19.18 15.52
N PRO A 164 5.77 -20.37 16.14
CA PRO A 164 7.07 -20.99 16.45
C PRO A 164 7.84 -21.42 15.20
N LEU A 165 7.15 -21.60 14.07
CA LEU A 165 7.74 -21.97 12.79
C LEU A 165 8.01 -20.70 11.97
N ALA A 166 9.26 -20.50 11.57
CA ALA A 166 9.66 -19.40 10.70
C ALA A 166 9.20 -19.67 9.26
N ARG A 167 8.07 -19.07 8.87
CA ARG A 167 7.51 -19.14 7.51
C ARG A 167 6.88 -17.81 7.11
N ILE A 168 6.87 -17.57 5.81
CA ILE A 168 6.06 -16.51 5.20
C ILE A 168 4.66 -17.08 5.01
N GLU A 169 3.66 -16.37 5.50
CA GLU A 169 2.25 -16.70 5.31
C GLU A 169 1.61 -15.65 4.41
N LEU A 170 0.72 -16.10 3.53
CA LEU A 170 -0.08 -15.22 2.69
C LEU A 170 -1.53 -15.33 3.15
N GLY A 171 -2.10 -14.20 3.58
CA GLY A 171 -3.50 -14.13 4.00
C GLY A 171 -4.42 -13.82 2.82
N TYR A 172 -5.40 -14.69 2.56
CA TYR A 172 -6.33 -14.52 1.44
C TYR A 172 -7.71 -14.00 1.83
N ARG A 173 -7.88 -13.55 3.07
CA ARG A 173 -9.19 -13.23 3.68
C ARG A 173 -10.18 -14.41 3.67
N LEU A 174 -9.67 -15.63 3.61
CA LEU A 174 -10.41 -16.89 3.73
C LEU A 174 -10.11 -17.56 5.07
N LYS A 175 -11.05 -18.35 5.58
CA LYS A 175 -10.84 -19.11 6.82
C LYS A 175 -10.08 -20.40 6.51
N ALA A 176 -9.43 -20.96 7.53
CA ALA A 176 -8.73 -22.24 7.40
C ALA A 176 -9.64 -23.37 6.86
N GLY A 177 -10.91 -23.40 7.28
CA GLY A 177 -11.89 -24.37 6.77
C GLY A 177 -12.29 -24.13 5.32
N ASP A 178 -12.20 -22.89 4.83
CA ASP A 178 -12.43 -22.58 3.41
C ASP A 178 -11.24 -23.09 2.58
N LEU A 179 -10.01 -22.86 3.05
CA LEU A 179 -8.77 -23.30 2.39
C LEU A 179 -8.56 -24.83 2.41
N ALA A 180 -9.28 -25.55 3.28
CA ALA A 180 -9.22 -27.01 3.38
C ALA A 180 -10.22 -27.72 2.45
N LYS A 181 -11.00 -26.97 1.67
CA LYS A 181 -11.94 -27.52 0.68
C LYS A 181 -11.20 -28.18 -0.48
N SER A 182 -11.88 -29.11 -1.14
CA SER A 182 -11.39 -29.69 -2.39
C SER A 182 -11.32 -28.63 -3.50
N ASP A 183 -10.49 -28.87 -4.52
CA ASP A 183 -10.35 -28.00 -5.67
C ASP A 183 -11.70 -27.80 -6.36
N GLU A 184 -12.49 -28.87 -6.52
CA GLU A 184 -13.82 -28.80 -7.12
C GLU A 184 -14.77 -27.91 -6.31
N GLU A 185 -14.74 -27.99 -4.98
CA GLU A 185 -15.55 -27.13 -4.11
C GLU A 185 -15.12 -25.66 -4.20
N LEU A 186 -13.82 -25.38 -4.25
CA LEU A 186 -13.28 -24.02 -4.36
C LEU A 186 -13.64 -23.40 -5.71
N ASP A 187 -13.52 -24.16 -6.79
CA ASP A 187 -13.72 -23.66 -8.16
C ASP A 187 -15.16 -23.27 -8.46
N VAL A 188 -16.12 -23.89 -7.78
CA VAL A 188 -17.55 -23.53 -7.89
C VAL A 188 -18.01 -22.54 -6.82
N ALA A 189 -17.19 -22.25 -5.81
CA ALA A 189 -17.54 -21.38 -4.68
C ALA A 189 -17.38 -19.88 -5.01
N VAL A 190 -18.33 -19.34 -5.77
CA VAL A 190 -18.38 -17.91 -6.15
C VAL A 190 -18.26 -16.98 -4.94
N SER A 191 -18.93 -17.29 -3.82
CA SER A 191 -18.89 -16.48 -2.60
C SER A 191 -17.51 -16.44 -1.94
N LEU A 192 -16.74 -17.53 -1.98
CA LEU A 192 -15.37 -17.57 -1.47
C LEU A 192 -14.44 -16.76 -2.38
N ARG A 193 -14.59 -16.89 -3.69
CA ARG A 193 -13.84 -16.09 -4.66
C ARG A 193 -14.07 -14.59 -4.46
N GLU A 194 -15.32 -14.16 -4.28
CA GLU A 194 -15.68 -12.76 -4.08
C GLU A 194 -15.18 -12.18 -2.74
N ALA A 195 -15.11 -13.03 -1.70
CA ALA A 195 -14.59 -12.67 -0.39
C ALA A 195 -13.05 -12.59 -0.34
N SER A 196 -12.36 -13.30 -1.24
CA SER A 196 -10.91 -13.40 -1.28
C SER A 196 -10.22 -12.08 -1.67
N SER A 197 -9.03 -11.85 -1.11
CA SER A 197 -8.15 -10.75 -1.54
C SER A 197 -7.60 -10.91 -2.97
N PHE A 198 -7.77 -12.09 -3.59
CA PHE A 198 -7.38 -12.34 -4.98
C PHE A 198 -8.54 -12.32 -5.97
N ARG A 199 -9.74 -11.88 -5.59
CA ARG A 199 -10.90 -11.90 -6.50
C ARG A 199 -10.61 -11.30 -7.88
N HIS A 200 -9.87 -10.18 -7.93
CA HIS A 200 -9.53 -9.50 -9.19
C HIS A 200 -8.48 -10.25 -10.01
N LEU A 201 -7.58 -10.99 -9.36
CA LEU A 201 -6.69 -11.91 -10.06
C LEU A 201 -7.49 -13.08 -10.62
N ALA A 202 -8.41 -13.64 -9.83
CA ALA A 202 -9.27 -14.75 -10.24
C ALA A 202 -10.22 -14.39 -11.40
N GLU A 203 -10.73 -13.16 -11.46
CA GLU A 203 -11.55 -12.67 -12.56
C GLU A 203 -10.77 -12.53 -13.88
N ARG A 204 -9.45 -12.45 -13.83
CA ARG A 204 -8.58 -12.15 -14.97
C ARG A 204 -7.68 -13.32 -15.38
N SER A 205 -7.61 -14.35 -14.55
CA SER A 205 -6.79 -15.52 -14.79
C SER A 205 -7.54 -16.54 -15.64
N GLU A 206 -6.81 -17.29 -16.45
CA GLU A 206 -7.31 -18.51 -17.09
C GLU A 206 -7.27 -19.71 -16.13
N LEU A 207 -6.60 -19.56 -14.99
CA LEU A 207 -6.53 -20.58 -13.93
C LEU A 207 -7.85 -20.62 -13.15
N SER A 208 -8.16 -21.81 -12.64
CA SER A 208 -9.25 -22.01 -11.70
C SER A 208 -8.95 -21.32 -10.35
N PHE A 209 -9.96 -21.17 -9.49
CA PHE A 209 -9.76 -20.46 -8.22
C PHE A 209 -8.86 -21.24 -7.27
N SER A 210 -8.96 -22.58 -7.27
CA SER A 210 -8.09 -23.51 -6.55
C SER A 210 -6.64 -23.49 -7.04
N ALA A 211 -6.41 -23.13 -8.31
CA ALA A 211 -5.10 -23.10 -8.93
C ALA A 211 -4.35 -21.76 -8.80
N LEU A 212 -4.94 -20.77 -8.12
CA LEU A 212 -4.35 -19.46 -7.82
C LEU A 212 -3.70 -19.42 -6.45
#